data_AF-A0A497EIU8-F1
#
_entry.id   AF-A0A497EIU8-F1
#
_cell.length_a   1.000
_cell.length_b   1.000
_cell.length_c   1.000
_cell.angle_alpha   90.00
_cell.angle_beta   90.00
_cell.angle_gamma   90.00
#
_symmetry.space_group_name_H-M   'P 1'
#
loop_
_entity.id
_entity.type
_entity.pdbx_description
1 polymer ?
#
loop_
_entity_poly.entity_id
_entity_poly.type
_entity_poly.pdbx_seq_one_letter_code
_entity_poly.pdbx_strand_id
1 'polypeptide(L)'
;SSHPLITIERMEVLDLPQGPAIIATGPLTSPGLHATLQSLLGEEALSFFDAVAPVVATDSLVHDRLFRASRYDKGDGADYLNAPLNREQYEAFIDQLLAAERVDFKQFEQEDISFFEGCLPIEVMAERGRDTLRFGPMKPVGLIDPNTGIRPWAVVQLRQDDLAADHWNLVGFQTKLKQIEQKRVLRMIPGLEEARFARFGMVHRNTYINAPAHIDPLLRLVQKPAIRVAGQMTGVEGYVESAATGLMAGRTLASEFKGESPQAPPAETAMGGLIRHLTERPAAGFQPSNITWGLLRCPEDLRRIRSKRERRAAQAERALELIGGWGV
;
A
#
# COMPACT_ATOMS: atom_id res chain seq x y z
N SER A 1 21.38 8.61 16.98
CA SER A 1 21.59 9.75 16.06
C SER A 1 22.89 10.40 16.45
N SER A 2 23.73 10.79 15.49
CA SER A 2 24.92 11.61 15.76
C SER A 2 24.61 13.12 15.71
N HIS A 3 23.37 13.50 15.41
CA HIS A 3 22.98 14.91 15.28
C HIS A 3 22.86 15.57 16.67
N PRO A 4 23.51 16.71 16.94
CA PRO A 4 23.62 17.29 18.28
C PRO A 4 22.28 17.79 18.86
N LEU A 5 21.30 18.09 17.99
CA LEU A 5 19.96 18.52 18.40
C LEU A 5 18.92 17.38 18.49
N ILE A 6 19.35 16.12 18.37
CA ILE A 6 18.45 14.96 18.42
C ILE A 6 18.76 14.11 19.64
N THR A 7 17.89 14.15 20.63
CA THR A 7 17.85 13.21 21.75
C THR A 7 16.99 12.00 21.38
N ILE A 8 17.45 10.79 21.71
CA ILE A 8 16.68 9.55 21.50
C ILE A 8 16.32 8.97 22.86
N GLU A 9 15.03 8.90 23.14
CA GLU A 9 14.49 8.23 24.31
C GLU A 9 13.85 6.91 23.89
N ARG A 10 14.26 5.81 24.52
CA ARG A 10 13.75 4.46 24.22
C ARG A 10 12.69 4.09 25.23
N MET A 11 11.47 4.52 24.95
CA MET A 11 10.31 4.22 25.76
C MET A 11 9.07 4.08 24.89
N GLU A 12 8.06 3.38 25.41
CA GLU A 12 6.73 3.39 24.83
C GLU A 12 6.01 4.69 25.24
N VAL A 13 5.44 5.37 24.26
CA VAL A 13 4.57 6.54 24.50
C VAL A 13 3.14 6.03 24.55
N LEU A 14 2.52 6.09 25.72
CA LEU A 14 1.18 5.55 25.97
C LEU A 14 0.06 6.59 25.81
N ASP A 15 0.38 7.88 25.87
CA ASP A 15 -0.59 8.97 25.87
C ASP A 15 -0.13 10.11 24.93
N LEU A 16 -1.07 10.96 24.54
CA LEU A 16 -0.80 12.10 23.66
C LEU A 16 0.04 13.16 24.39
N PRO A 17 1.15 13.63 23.80
CA PRO A 17 1.93 14.72 24.38
C PRO A 17 1.09 15.97 24.67
N GLN A 18 1.48 16.73 25.69
CA GLN A 18 0.83 18.00 26.03
C GLN A 18 1.25 19.14 25.09
N GLY A 19 2.52 19.14 24.66
CA GLY A 19 3.09 20.15 23.77
C GLY A 19 3.07 19.76 22.29
N PRO A 20 3.69 20.57 21.42
CA PRO A 20 3.77 20.28 20.01
C PRO A 20 4.47 18.96 19.73
N ALA A 21 3.85 18.10 18.93
CA ALA A 21 4.37 16.76 18.66
C ALA A 21 3.96 16.25 17.28
N ILE A 22 4.73 15.30 16.75
CA ILE A 22 4.42 14.57 15.52
C ILE A 22 4.30 13.09 15.89
N ILE A 23 3.12 12.51 15.67
CA ILE A 23 2.86 11.08 15.88
C ILE A 23 3.15 10.36 14.56
N ALA A 24 4.11 9.44 14.58
CA ALA A 24 4.55 8.69 13.40
C ALA A 24 4.86 7.22 13.73
N THR A 25 4.00 6.58 14.54
CA THR A 25 4.18 5.21 15.05
C THR A 25 3.88 4.12 14.02
N GLY A 26 3.35 4.50 12.85
CA GLY A 26 3.12 3.60 11.72
C GLY A 26 1.92 2.66 11.93
N PRO A 27 1.84 1.57 11.14
CA PRO A 27 0.67 0.69 11.12
C PRO A 27 0.40 -0.02 12.45
N LEU A 28 1.46 -0.33 13.20
CA LEU A 28 1.44 -1.10 14.44
C LEU A 28 1.54 -0.19 15.66
N THR A 29 0.76 0.89 15.66
CA THR A 29 0.63 1.78 16.81
C THR A 29 0.23 0.99 18.05
N SER A 30 0.90 1.25 19.19
CA SER A 30 0.70 0.44 20.39
C SER A 30 -0.71 0.60 20.97
N PRO A 31 -1.22 -0.41 21.72
CA PRO A 31 -2.59 -0.38 22.24
C PRO A 31 -2.89 0.85 23.12
N GLY A 32 -1.92 1.32 23.90
CA GLY A 32 -2.09 2.50 24.78
C GLY A 32 -2.35 3.76 23.98
N LEU A 33 -1.42 4.11 23.07
CA LEU A 33 -1.56 5.30 22.23
C LEU A 33 -2.78 5.22 21.31
N HIS A 34 -3.10 4.01 20.83
CA HIS A 34 -4.30 3.75 20.04
C HIS A 34 -5.57 4.10 20.82
N ALA A 35 -5.70 3.64 22.07
CA ALA A 35 -6.86 3.91 22.90
C ALA A 35 -7.03 5.41 23.17
N THR A 36 -5.94 6.14 23.41
CA THR A 36 -6.00 7.60 23.57
C THR A 36 -6.45 8.30 22.29
N LEU A 37 -5.89 7.91 21.14
CA LEU A 37 -6.31 8.47 19.85
C LEU A 37 -7.78 8.19 19.56
N GLN A 38 -8.25 6.98 19.85
CA GLN A 38 -9.65 6.60 19.70
C GLN A 38 -10.56 7.41 20.63
N SER A 39 -10.15 7.63 21.88
CA SER A 39 -10.90 8.47 22.82
C SER A 39 -10.96 9.94 22.39
N LEU A 40 -9.92 10.46 21.73
CA LEU A 40 -9.91 11.82 21.23
C LEU A 40 -10.75 11.96 19.94
N LEU A 41 -10.58 11.04 19.00
CA LEU A 41 -11.10 11.19 17.65
C LEU A 41 -12.50 10.58 17.48
N GLY A 42 -12.89 9.62 18.32
CA GLY A 42 -14.12 8.85 18.23
C GLY A 42 -13.86 7.39 17.79
N GLU A 43 -14.80 6.49 18.08
CA GLU A 43 -14.64 5.05 17.83
C GLU A 43 -14.51 4.69 16.34
N GLU A 44 -15.17 5.43 15.45
CA GLU A 44 -15.14 5.24 13.99
C GLU A 44 -13.96 5.94 13.30
N ALA A 45 -13.15 6.71 14.05
CA ALA A 45 -12.10 7.55 13.49
C ALA A 45 -10.83 6.78 13.10
N LEU A 46 -10.69 5.52 13.54
CA LEU A 46 -9.57 4.65 13.24
C LEU A 46 -10.06 3.47 12.42
N SER A 47 -9.62 3.40 11.17
CA SER A 47 -10.00 2.33 10.26
C SER A 47 -8.89 1.28 10.16
N PHE A 48 -9.28 0.08 9.76
CA PHE A 48 -8.43 -1.11 9.84
C PHE A 48 -8.32 -1.83 8.49
N PHE A 49 -7.28 -2.65 8.40
CA PHE A 49 -7.02 -3.73 7.44
C PHE A 49 -6.00 -3.43 6.33
N ASP A 50 -4.94 -4.23 6.34
CA ASP A 50 -4.02 -4.45 5.24
C ASP A 50 -3.81 -5.95 5.09
N ALA A 51 -3.82 -6.45 3.87
CA ALA A 51 -3.67 -7.87 3.61
C ALA A 51 -2.22 -8.15 3.21
N VAL A 52 -1.61 -9.20 3.76
CA VAL A 52 -0.22 -9.58 3.44
C VAL A 52 -0.24 -10.80 2.53
N ALA A 53 0.66 -10.83 1.56
CA ALA A 53 0.82 -11.97 0.66
C ALA A 53 1.68 -13.10 1.27
N PRO A 54 1.42 -14.36 0.90
CA PRO A 54 2.23 -15.52 1.30
C PRO A 54 3.67 -15.45 0.76
N VAL A 55 4.58 -16.13 1.48
CA VAL A 55 5.99 -16.32 1.12
C VAL A 55 6.32 -17.81 1.12
N VAL A 56 7.00 -18.26 0.08
CA VAL A 56 7.37 -19.67 -0.15
C VAL A 56 8.89 -19.84 -0.21
N ALA A 57 9.38 -20.99 0.22
CA ALA A 57 10.80 -21.32 0.21
C ALA A 57 11.27 -21.78 -1.18
N THR A 58 12.43 -21.30 -1.63
CA THR A 58 12.99 -21.58 -2.96
C THR A 58 13.17 -23.07 -3.24
N ASP A 59 13.68 -23.82 -2.26
CA ASP A 59 13.95 -25.26 -2.36
C ASP A 59 12.70 -26.13 -2.58
N SER A 60 11.52 -25.55 -2.41
CA SER A 60 10.23 -26.22 -2.61
C SER A 60 9.55 -25.89 -3.95
N LEU A 61 10.16 -25.03 -4.76
CA LEU A 61 9.62 -24.63 -6.06
C LEU A 61 10.06 -25.59 -7.17
N VAL A 62 9.13 -25.97 -8.05
CA VAL A 62 9.43 -26.76 -9.25
C VAL A 62 9.89 -25.82 -10.36
N HIS A 63 11.18 -25.50 -10.36
CA HIS A 63 11.77 -24.48 -11.24
C HIS A 63 11.56 -24.71 -12.73
N ASP A 64 11.46 -25.96 -13.19
CA ASP A 64 11.20 -26.28 -14.61
C ASP A 64 9.84 -25.75 -15.12
N ARG A 65 8.91 -25.48 -14.20
CA ARG A 65 7.59 -24.90 -14.50
C ARG A 65 7.57 -23.38 -14.37
N LEU A 66 8.67 -22.77 -13.95
CA LEU A 66 8.79 -21.34 -13.72
C LEU A 66 9.78 -20.73 -14.71
N PHE A 67 9.61 -19.46 -15.04
CA PHE A 67 10.60 -18.74 -15.84
C PHE A 67 10.95 -17.38 -15.24
N ARG A 68 12.22 -17.00 -15.34
CA ARG A 68 12.69 -15.69 -14.91
C ARG A 68 12.46 -14.68 -16.03
N ALA A 69 11.73 -13.62 -15.72
CA ALA A 69 11.50 -12.52 -16.65
C ALA A 69 10.92 -11.30 -15.92
N SER A 70 11.39 -10.12 -16.32
CA SER A 70 10.74 -8.85 -16.04
C SER A 70 9.82 -8.46 -17.20
N ARG A 71 8.76 -7.71 -16.92
CA ARG A 71 7.82 -7.28 -17.97
C ARG A 71 8.53 -6.35 -18.95
N TYR A 72 8.32 -6.59 -20.26
CA TYR A 72 8.89 -5.79 -21.35
C TYR A 72 10.43 -5.72 -21.35
N ASP A 73 11.11 -6.73 -20.79
CA ASP A 73 12.56 -6.79 -20.67
C ASP A 73 13.18 -5.54 -19.99
N LYS A 74 12.39 -4.88 -19.12
CA LYS A 74 12.88 -3.75 -18.33
C LYS A 74 13.55 -4.25 -17.05
N GLY A 75 14.84 -4.03 -16.94
CA GLY A 75 15.71 -4.51 -15.84
C GLY A 75 16.65 -5.61 -16.30
N ASP A 76 17.40 -6.18 -15.38
CA ASP A 76 18.45 -7.18 -15.58
C ASP A 76 17.87 -8.60 -15.83
N GLY A 77 16.53 -8.71 -15.95
CA GLY A 77 15.81 -9.96 -16.22
C GLY A 77 15.67 -10.91 -15.02
N ALA A 78 16.18 -10.55 -13.84
CA ALA A 78 16.39 -11.48 -12.73
C ALA A 78 15.41 -11.36 -11.53
N ASP A 79 14.61 -10.30 -11.45
CA ASP A 79 13.91 -9.93 -10.20
C ASP A 79 12.67 -10.77 -9.89
N TYR A 80 12.10 -11.45 -10.89
CA TYR A 80 10.84 -12.18 -10.75
C TYR A 80 10.92 -13.60 -11.33
N LEU A 81 10.40 -14.56 -10.58
CA LEU A 81 9.96 -15.86 -11.09
C LEU A 81 8.50 -15.75 -11.52
N ASN A 82 8.16 -16.34 -12.66
CA ASN A 82 6.83 -16.29 -13.23
C ASN A 82 6.28 -17.71 -13.34
N ALA A 83 5.14 -17.95 -12.70
CA ALA A 83 4.37 -19.19 -12.81
C ALA A 83 3.25 -19.00 -13.86
N PRO A 84 3.39 -19.54 -15.08
CA PRO A 84 2.37 -19.42 -16.11
C PRO A 84 1.18 -20.34 -15.82
N LEU A 85 -0.03 -19.84 -16.08
CA LEU A 85 -1.24 -20.65 -16.11
C LEU A 85 -1.83 -20.62 -17.53
N ASN A 86 -2.32 -21.77 -17.99
CA ASN A 86 -3.24 -21.84 -19.12
C ASN A 86 -4.67 -21.47 -18.68
N ARG A 87 -5.63 -21.52 -19.61
CA ARG A 87 -7.00 -21.11 -19.34
C ARG A 87 -7.69 -22.04 -18.35
N GLU A 88 -7.54 -23.34 -18.55
CA GLU A 88 -8.18 -24.38 -17.74
C GLU A 88 -7.67 -24.36 -16.30
N GLN A 89 -6.34 -24.23 -16.12
CA GLN A 89 -5.70 -24.07 -14.82
C GLN A 89 -6.16 -22.81 -14.10
N TYR A 90 -6.27 -21.69 -14.83
CA TYR A 90 -6.76 -20.44 -14.26
C TYR A 90 -8.22 -20.56 -13.81
N GLU A 91 -9.10 -21.09 -14.66
CA GLU A 91 -10.52 -21.25 -14.32
C GLU A 91 -10.70 -22.18 -13.11
N ALA A 92 -9.97 -23.29 -13.05
CA ALA A 92 -9.98 -24.19 -11.89
C ALA A 92 -9.42 -23.52 -10.62
N PHE A 93 -8.36 -22.72 -10.74
CA PHE A 93 -7.81 -21.96 -9.62
C PHE A 93 -8.83 -20.96 -9.06
N ILE A 94 -9.53 -20.22 -9.93
CA ILE A 94 -10.58 -19.28 -9.53
C ILE A 94 -11.73 -20.01 -8.81
N ASP A 95 -12.16 -21.15 -9.31
CA ASP A 95 -13.24 -21.93 -8.69
C ASP A 95 -12.86 -22.37 -7.26
N GLN A 96 -11.64 -22.87 -7.09
CA GLN A 96 -11.15 -23.30 -5.79
C GLN A 96 -10.88 -22.12 -4.84
N LEU A 97 -10.46 -20.97 -5.37
CA LEU A 97 -10.28 -19.72 -4.62
C LEU A 97 -11.61 -19.18 -4.09
N LEU A 98 -12.67 -19.20 -4.91
CA LEU A 98 -14.00 -18.74 -4.52
C LEU A 98 -14.67 -19.68 -3.52
N ALA A 99 -14.42 -20.99 -3.63
CA ALA A 99 -14.95 -22.00 -2.71
C ALA A 99 -14.17 -22.12 -1.39
N ALA A 100 -12.99 -21.49 -1.28
CA ALA A 100 -12.11 -21.64 -0.13
C ALA A 100 -12.62 -20.94 1.13
N GLU A 101 -12.44 -21.60 2.27
CA GLU A 101 -12.79 -21.04 3.58
C GLU A 101 -11.88 -19.87 3.97
N ARG A 102 -12.52 -18.83 4.53
CA ARG A 102 -11.86 -17.60 4.98
C ARG A 102 -11.79 -17.58 6.49
N VAL A 103 -10.84 -16.82 7.03
CA VAL A 103 -10.87 -16.48 8.45
C VAL A 103 -12.07 -15.55 8.69
N ASP A 104 -12.94 -15.93 9.62
CA ASP A 104 -14.08 -15.09 10.03
C ASP A 104 -13.58 -13.85 10.75
N PHE A 105 -14.21 -12.72 10.44
CA PHE A 105 -14.08 -11.49 11.22
C PHE A 105 -14.80 -11.66 12.56
N LYS A 106 -14.22 -11.18 13.66
CA LYS A 106 -14.91 -11.12 14.95
C LYS A 106 -16.18 -10.26 14.79
N GLN A 107 -17.25 -10.52 15.56
CA GLN A 107 -18.57 -9.89 15.36
C GLN A 107 -18.57 -8.34 15.29
N PHE A 108 -17.62 -7.65 15.92
CA PHE A 108 -17.49 -6.18 15.86
C PHE A 108 -16.76 -5.67 14.60
N GLU A 109 -16.19 -6.56 13.78
CA GLU A 109 -15.44 -6.24 12.57
C GLU A 109 -16.30 -6.39 11.31
N GLN A 110 -17.53 -6.91 11.39
CA GLN A 110 -18.36 -7.25 10.21
C GLN A 110 -19.13 -6.06 9.61
N GLU A 111 -19.36 -4.99 10.37
CA GLU A 111 -20.22 -3.88 9.93
C GLU A 111 -19.47 -2.82 9.09
N ASP A 112 -18.13 -2.83 9.05
CA ASP A 112 -17.35 -1.71 8.47
C ASP A 112 -16.07 -2.14 7.71
N ILE A 113 -16.12 -3.26 6.99
CA ILE A 113 -14.95 -3.75 6.22
C ILE A 113 -14.89 -3.05 4.86
N SER A 114 -14.29 -1.87 4.84
CA SER A 114 -13.79 -1.27 3.60
C SER A 114 -12.33 -1.69 3.43
N PHE A 115 -12.08 -2.68 2.56
CA PHE A 115 -10.73 -3.07 2.20
C PHE A 115 -10.06 -1.97 1.37
N PHE A 116 -8.77 -1.74 1.58
CA PHE A 116 -8.00 -0.86 0.72
C PHE A 116 -7.94 -1.42 -0.71
N GLU A 117 -8.46 -0.67 -1.69
CA GLU A 117 -8.56 -1.08 -3.10
C GLU A 117 -7.21 -1.49 -3.72
N GLY A 118 -6.08 -0.94 -3.24
CA GLY A 118 -4.75 -1.30 -3.70
C GLY A 118 -4.19 -2.60 -3.11
N CYS A 119 -4.80 -3.15 -2.06
CA CYS A 119 -4.34 -4.32 -1.32
C CYS A 119 -5.48 -5.32 -1.04
N LEU A 120 -6.45 -5.41 -1.95
CA LEU A 120 -7.58 -6.33 -1.82
C LEU A 120 -7.14 -7.79 -1.75
N PRO A 121 -7.73 -8.60 -0.85
CA PRO A 121 -7.54 -10.05 -0.87
C PRO A 121 -7.92 -10.65 -2.23
N ILE A 122 -7.14 -11.59 -2.73
CA ILE A 122 -7.34 -12.21 -4.06
C ILE A 122 -8.71 -12.87 -4.21
N GLU A 123 -9.26 -13.42 -3.13
CA GLU A 123 -10.60 -14.00 -3.10
C GLU A 123 -11.70 -12.93 -3.26
N VAL A 124 -11.50 -11.72 -2.72
CA VAL A 124 -12.43 -10.59 -2.88
C VAL A 124 -12.34 -10.04 -4.30
N MET A 125 -11.13 -9.98 -4.87
CA MET A 125 -10.95 -9.61 -6.28
C MET A 125 -11.65 -10.59 -7.21
N ALA A 126 -11.55 -11.90 -6.94
CA ALA A 126 -12.20 -12.94 -7.73
C ALA A 126 -13.74 -12.86 -7.66
N GLU A 127 -14.31 -12.49 -6.52
CA GLU A 127 -15.76 -12.28 -6.35
C GLU A 127 -16.30 -11.15 -7.24
N ARG A 128 -15.51 -10.08 -7.41
CA ARG A 128 -15.88 -8.94 -8.27
C ARG A 128 -15.90 -9.30 -9.76
N GLY A 129 -15.29 -10.43 -10.13
CA GLY A 129 -15.32 -10.96 -11.49
C GLY A 129 -14.20 -11.97 -11.72
N ARG A 130 -14.51 -13.01 -12.50
CA ARG A 130 -13.55 -14.10 -12.78
C ARG A 130 -12.29 -13.62 -13.49
N ASP A 131 -12.34 -12.54 -14.26
CA ASP A 131 -11.18 -11.99 -14.96
C ASP A 131 -10.47 -10.86 -14.19
N THR A 132 -10.97 -10.45 -13.02
CA THR A 132 -10.40 -9.35 -12.24
C THR A 132 -8.92 -9.59 -11.93
N LEU A 133 -8.56 -10.81 -11.51
CA LEU A 133 -7.17 -11.15 -11.23
C LEU A 133 -6.28 -11.08 -12.48
N ARG A 134 -6.79 -11.44 -13.68
CA ARG A 134 -6.07 -11.32 -14.96
C ARG A 134 -5.83 -9.90 -15.44
N PHE A 135 -6.61 -8.93 -14.94
CA PHE A 135 -6.33 -7.52 -15.17
C PHE A 135 -5.52 -6.87 -14.03
N GLY A 136 -5.44 -7.54 -12.87
CA GLY A 136 -4.68 -7.12 -11.70
C GLY A 136 -3.38 -7.94 -11.49
N PRO A 137 -3.26 -8.68 -10.38
CA PRO A 137 -2.01 -9.33 -9.98
C PRO A 137 -1.59 -10.48 -10.91
N MET A 138 -2.53 -11.11 -11.62
CA MET A 138 -2.26 -12.24 -12.51
C MET A 138 -2.11 -11.85 -14.00
N LYS A 139 -1.93 -10.56 -14.30
CA LYS A 139 -1.89 -10.07 -15.68
C LYS A 139 -0.67 -10.63 -16.44
N PRO A 140 -0.82 -11.21 -17.65
CA PRO A 140 0.32 -11.77 -18.41
C PRO A 140 1.02 -10.74 -19.31
N VAL A 141 0.60 -9.47 -19.28
CA VAL A 141 1.06 -8.44 -20.22
C VAL A 141 2.56 -8.19 -20.11
N GLY A 142 3.26 -8.24 -21.25
CA GLY A 142 4.70 -7.99 -21.33
C GLY A 142 5.56 -9.20 -20.97
N LEU A 143 4.97 -10.40 -20.88
CA LEU A 143 5.69 -11.66 -20.65
C LEU A 143 5.38 -12.65 -21.78
N ILE A 144 6.40 -13.42 -22.16
CA ILE A 144 6.32 -14.55 -23.08
C ILE A 144 7.00 -15.71 -22.35
N ASP A 145 6.32 -16.85 -22.25
CA ASP A 145 6.90 -18.04 -21.64
C ASP A 145 7.95 -18.63 -22.59
N PRO A 146 9.22 -18.76 -22.19
CA PRO A 146 10.29 -19.26 -23.05
C PRO A 146 10.11 -20.74 -23.43
N ASN A 147 9.38 -21.52 -22.63
CA ASN A 147 9.15 -22.94 -22.89
C ASN A 147 8.13 -23.17 -24.00
N THR A 148 7.15 -22.26 -24.13
CA THR A 148 6.05 -22.39 -25.10
C THR A 148 6.15 -21.38 -26.24
N GLY A 149 6.93 -20.30 -26.08
CA GLY A 149 7.02 -19.19 -27.02
C GLY A 149 5.74 -18.34 -27.08
N ILE A 150 4.76 -18.58 -26.21
CA ILE A 150 3.43 -17.96 -26.24
C ILE A 150 3.22 -17.15 -24.96
N ARG A 151 2.40 -16.09 -25.04
CA ARG A 151 1.96 -15.37 -23.85
C ARG A 151 1.02 -16.25 -23.02
N PRO A 152 1.29 -16.50 -21.72
CA PRO A 152 0.39 -17.31 -20.90
C PRO A 152 -0.97 -16.62 -20.70
N TRP A 153 -1.99 -17.41 -20.34
CA TRP A 153 -3.34 -16.87 -20.12
C TRP A 153 -3.42 -15.98 -18.88
N ALA A 154 -2.71 -16.38 -17.83
CA ALA A 154 -2.49 -15.66 -16.59
C ALA A 154 -1.09 -16.02 -16.04
N VAL A 155 -0.55 -15.23 -15.11
CA VAL A 155 0.76 -15.48 -14.52
C VAL A 155 0.78 -15.09 -13.05
N VAL A 156 1.36 -15.91 -12.18
CA VAL A 156 1.67 -15.48 -10.80
C VAL A 156 3.14 -15.07 -10.76
N GLN A 157 3.41 -13.84 -10.35
CA GLN A 157 4.78 -13.37 -10.18
C GLN A 157 5.22 -13.59 -8.74
N LEU A 158 6.42 -14.13 -8.60
CA LEU A 158 7.11 -14.30 -7.34
C LEU A 158 8.30 -13.34 -7.33
N ARG A 159 8.42 -12.53 -6.28
CA ARG A 159 9.54 -11.62 -6.09
C ARG A 159 10.45 -12.15 -4.99
N GLN A 160 11.76 -12.03 -5.20
CA GLN A 160 12.74 -12.38 -4.19
C GLN A 160 12.53 -11.54 -2.91
N ASP A 161 12.34 -12.21 -1.76
CA ASP A 161 12.02 -11.57 -0.48
C ASP A 161 13.29 -11.25 0.34
N ASP A 162 14.35 -12.04 0.18
CA ASP A 162 15.62 -11.88 0.90
C ASP A 162 16.85 -11.82 -0.03
N LEU A 163 17.97 -11.30 0.46
CA LEU A 163 19.21 -11.18 -0.32
C LEU A 163 19.83 -12.54 -0.68
N ALA A 164 19.53 -13.59 0.10
CA ALA A 164 19.99 -14.95 -0.15
C ALA A 164 19.21 -15.67 -1.27
N ALA A 165 18.06 -15.13 -1.67
CA ALA A 165 17.11 -15.78 -2.58
C ALA A 165 16.58 -17.13 -2.04
N ASP A 166 16.46 -17.28 -0.73
CA ASP A 166 15.91 -18.46 -0.07
C ASP A 166 14.37 -18.40 0.00
N HIS A 167 13.81 -17.20 -0.13
CA HIS A 167 12.37 -16.96 0.00
C HIS A 167 11.81 -16.09 -1.14
N TRP A 168 10.59 -16.43 -1.55
CA TRP A 168 9.87 -15.75 -2.61
C TRP A 168 8.48 -15.31 -2.16
N ASN A 169 8.19 -14.03 -2.30
CA ASN A 169 6.90 -13.42 -2.04
C ASN A 169 5.98 -13.54 -3.26
N LEU A 170 4.73 -13.99 -3.09
CA LEU A 170 3.74 -14.01 -4.17
C LEU A 170 3.17 -12.59 -4.37
N VAL A 171 3.54 -11.95 -5.48
CA VAL A 171 3.26 -10.54 -5.73
C VAL A 171 1.77 -10.31 -5.96
N GLY A 172 1.15 -9.48 -5.11
CA GLY A 172 -0.27 -9.14 -5.22
C GLY A 172 -1.22 -10.29 -4.85
N PHE A 173 -0.74 -11.25 -4.06
CA PHE A 173 -1.50 -12.40 -3.57
C PHE A 173 -1.91 -12.24 -2.11
N GLN A 174 -2.26 -11.03 -1.71
CA GLN A 174 -2.76 -10.78 -0.37
C GLN A 174 -4.05 -11.58 -0.13
N THR A 175 -4.23 -12.15 1.06
CA THR A 175 -5.35 -13.08 1.29
C THR A 175 -5.77 -13.17 2.76
N LYS A 176 -7.04 -13.48 3.00
CA LYS A 176 -7.64 -13.84 4.30
C LYS A 176 -8.09 -15.31 4.36
N LEU A 177 -7.73 -16.13 3.36
CA LEU A 177 -8.00 -17.56 3.41
C LEU A 177 -7.41 -18.19 4.67
N LYS A 178 -8.08 -19.21 5.23
CA LYS A 178 -7.48 -20.02 6.31
C LYS A 178 -6.17 -20.63 5.83
N GLN A 179 -5.19 -20.81 6.71
CA GLN A 179 -3.86 -21.30 6.30
C GLN A 179 -3.91 -22.65 5.56
N ILE A 180 -4.84 -23.54 5.95
CA ILE A 180 -5.05 -24.82 5.26
C ILE A 180 -5.55 -24.63 3.82
N GLU A 181 -6.42 -23.64 3.61
CA GLU A 181 -6.95 -23.27 2.30
C GLU A 181 -5.92 -22.57 1.45
N GLN A 182 -5.07 -21.71 2.03
CA GLN A 182 -3.93 -21.14 1.32
C GLN A 182 -3.02 -22.23 0.78
N LYS A 183 -2.65 -23.23 1.60
CA LYS A 183 -1.86 -24.38 1.12
C LYS A 183 -2.56 -25.08 -0.05
N ARG A 184 -3.84 -25.39 0.11
CA ARG A 184 -4.63 -26.15 -0.87
C ARG A 184 -4.75 -25.42 -2.21
N VAL A 185 -5.14 -24.14 -2.17
CA VAL A 185 -5.43 -23.33 -3.36
C VAL A 185 -4.15 -22.87 -4.04
N LEU A 186 -3.15 -22.38 -3.30
CA LEU A 186 -1.93 -21.83 -3.89
C LEU A 186 -1.01 -22.91 -4.48
N ARG A 187 -1.09 -24.15 -3.99
CA ARG A 187 -0.41 -25.30 -4.60
C ARG A 187 -0.99 -25.73 -5.95
N MET A 188 -2.13 -25.17 -6.37
CA MET A 188 -2.63 -25.36 -7.74
C MET A 188 -1.88 -24.51 -8.77
N ILE A 189 -1.09 -23.53 -8.33
CA ILE A 189 -0.29 -22.69 -9.22
C ILE A 189 0.90 -23.53 -9.73
N PRO A 190 1.13 -23.60 -11.05
CA PRO A 190 2.25 -24.36 -11.60
C PRO A 190 3.60 -23.91 -11.03
N GLY A 191 4.41 -24.86 -10.60
CA GLY A 191 5.69 -24.59 -9.92
C GLY A 191 5.58 -24.51 -8.40
N LEU A 192 4.38 -24.43 -7.83
CA LEU A 192 4.12 -24.32 -6.40
C LEU A 192 3.46 -25.59 -5.82
N GLU A 193 3.40 -26.69 -6.57
CA GLU A 193 2.68 -27.92 -6.17
C GLU A 193 3.16 -28.45 -4.81
N GLU A 194 4.48 -28.41 -4.59
CA GLU A 194 5.13 -28.83 -3.34
C GLU A 194 5.55 -27.66 -2.44
N ALA A 195 5.06 -26.44 -2.74
CA ALA A 195 5.51 -25.23 -2.07
C ALA A 195 5.40 -25.34 -0.55
N ARG A 196 6.50 -25.01 0.13
CA ARG A 196 6.60 -24.87 1.58
C ARG A 196 6.48 -23.40 1.91
N PHE A 197 5.40 -23.06 2.61
CA PHE A 197 5.12 -21.69 3.01
C PHE A 197 5.94 -21.32 4.24
N ALA A 198 6.89 -20.41 4.08
CA ALA A 198 7.62 -19.81 5.18
C ALA A 198 6.74 -18.82 5.96
N ARG A 199 5.81 -18.15 5.26
CA ARG A 199 4.80 -17.27 5.84
C ARG A 199 3.49 -17.39 5.07
N PHE A 200 2.38 -17.54 5.78
CA PHE A 200 1.05 -17.44 5.18
C PHE A 200 0.64 -15.98 5.01
N GLY A 201 -0.18 -15.73 3.99
CA GLY A 201 -0.89 -14.47 3.87
C GLY A 201 -1.86 -14.31 5.04
N MET A 202 -2.08 -13.07 5.44
CA MET A 202 -3.00 -12.77 6.52
C MET A 202 -3.35 -11.29 6.48
N VAL A 203 -4.53 -10.96 6.95
CA VAL A 203 -4.94 -9.57 7.12
C VAL A 203 -4.40 -9.08 8.46
N HIS A 204 -3.51 -8.09 8.42
CA HIS A 204 -3.03 -7.38 9.58
C HIS A 204 -3.90 -6.15 9.85
N ARG A 205 -4.00 -5.82 11.14
CA ARG A 205 -4.64 -4.61 11.60
C ARG A 205 -3.67 -3.44 11.42
N ASN A 206 -3.77 -2.71 10.31
CA ASN A 206 -3.09 -1.43 10.16
C ASN A 206 -3.97 -0.32 10.74
N THR A 207 -3.41 0.45 11.67
CA THR A 207 -4.09 1.60 12.25
C THR A 207 -3.82 2.85 11.41
N TYR A 208 -4.88 3.50 10.92
CA TYR A 208 -4.79 4.83 10.35
C TYR A 208 -6.00 5.68 10.76
N ILE A 209 -5.82 7.00 10.75
CA ILE A 209 -6.86 7.97 11.07
C ILE A 209 -7.69 8.24 9.83
N ASN A 210 -9.01 8.38 10.00
CA ASN A 210 -9.91 8.96 9.01
C ASN A 210 -9.54 10.44 8.78
N ALA A 211 -8.50 10.65 7.97
CA ALA A 211 -7.86 11.94 7.80
C ALA A 211 -8.82 13.04 7.36
N PRO A 212 -9.77 12.81 6.43
CA PRO A 212 -10.67 13.88 6.02
C PRO A 212 -11.56 14.43 7.15
N ALA A 213 -11.81 13.63 8.19
CA ALA A 213 -12.59 14.05 9.35
C ALA A 213 -11.73 14.70 10.46
N HIS A 214 -10.43 14.37 10.53
CA HIS A 214 -9.63 14.63 11.74
C HIS A 214 -8.30 15.33 11.49
N ILE A 215 -7.85 15.46 10.24
CA ILE A 215 -6.55 16.01 9.88
C ILE A 215 -6.72 17.20 8.94
N ASP A 216 -5.97 18.27 9.20
CA ASP A 216 -5.95 19.46 8.34
C ASP A 216 -4.82 19.39 7.29
N PRO A 217 -4.74 20.36 6.35
CA PRO A 217 -3.72 20.35 5.29
C PRO A 217 -2.27 20.45 5.75
N LEU A 218 -2.02 20.81 7.02
CA LEU A 218 -0.69 20.84 7.64
C LEU A 218 -0.43 19.60 8.50
N LEU A 219 -1.27 18.57 8.33
CA LEU A 219 -1.25 17.31 9.04
C LEU A 219 -1.53 17.42 10.54
N ARG A 220 -2.17 18.52 10.99
CA ARG A 220 -2.54 18.72 12.39
C ARG A 220 -3.85 18.02 12.69
N LEU A 221 -3.98 17.48 13.91
CA LEU A 221 -5.26 17.02 14.41
C LEU A 221 -6.19 18.22 14.59
N VAL A 222 -7.38 18.17 13.98
CA VAL A 222 -8.37 19.26 14.04
C VAL A 222 -8.75 19.59 15.50
N GLN A 223 -8.95 18.57 16.33
CA GLN A 223 -9.33 18.75 17.75
C GLN A 223 -8.15 19.16 18.65
N LYS A 224 -6.91 18.88 18.24
CA LYS A 224 -5.70 19.20 19.02
C LYS A 224 -4.57 19.68 18.10
N PRO A 225 -4.63 20.93 17.58
CA PRO A 225 -3.72 21.40 16.52
C PRO A 225 -2.22 21.42 16.86
N ALA A 226 -1.87 21.37 18.16
CA ALA A 226 -0.49 21.20 18.59
C ALA A 226 0.09 19.83 18.16
N ILE A 227 -0.76 18.84 17.92
CA ILE A 227 -0.36 17.51 17.50
C ILE A 227 -0.54 17.36 16.00
N ARG A 228 0.50 16.85 15.35
CA ARG A 228 0.48 16.40 13.96
C ARG A 228 0.58 14.89 13.87
N VAL A 229 0.13 14.36 12.75
CA VAL A 229 0.26 12.93 12.42
C VAL A 229 1.03 12.81 11.10
N ALA A 230 1.92 11.83 11.02
CA ALA A 230 2.72 11.58 9.84
C ALA A 230 2.89 10.08 9.59
N GLY A 231 3.37 9.74 8.40
CA GLY A 231 3.52 8.35 8.02
C GLY A 231 2.17 7.69 7.75
N GLN A 232 2.18 6.36 7.72
CA GLN A 232 1.00 5.56 7.41
C GLN A 232 -0.23 5.85 8.30
N MET A 233 -0.03 6.37 9.50
CA MET A 233 -1.12 6.75 10.39
C MET A 233 -2.04 7.83 9.81
N THR A 234 -1.56 8.64 8.87
CA THR A 234 -2.42 9.61 8.18
C THR A 234 -3.34 8.96 7.15
N GLY A 235 -3.13 7.69 6.78
CA GLY A 235 -3.80 7.09 5.63
C GLY A 235 -3.03 7.31 4.32
N VAL A 236 -1.72 7.53 4.37
CA VAL A 236 -0.85 7.31 3.20
C VAL A 236 -0.29 5.89 3.22
N GLU A 237 0.06 5.35 2.07
CA GLU A 237 0.68 4.04 1.95
C GLU A 237 2.00 4.12 1.18
N GLY A 238 3.01 3.41 1.68
CA GLY A 238 4.34 3.37 1.09
C GLY A 238 5.38 4.17 1.90
N TYR A 239 6.63 3.73 1.76
CA TYR A 239 7.76 4.33 2.48
C TYR A 239 8.01 5.78 2.07
N VAL A 240 7.87 6.08 0.77
CA VAL A 240 8.15 7.42 0.21
C VAL A 240 7.08 8.41 0.65
N GLU A 241 5.81 8.01 0.63
CA GLU A 241 4.66 8.78 1.07
C GLU A 241 4.72 9.03 2.59
N SER A 242 5.13 8.01 3.34
CA SER A 242 5.35 8.14 4.78
C SER A 242 6.49 9.11 5.11
N ALA A 243 7.60 9.02 4.39
CA ALA A 243 8.71 9.95 4.54
C ALA A 243 8.32 11.38 4.12
N ALA A 244 7.54 11.53 3.05
CA ALA A 244 7.06 12.82 2.57
C ALA A 244 6.15 13.50 3.61
N THR A 245 5.20 12.78 4.19
CA THR A 245 4.34 13.31 5.26
C THR A 245 5.14 13.64 6.53
N GLY A 246 6.13 12.83 6.90
CA GLY A 246 7.06 13.15 7.98
C GLY A 246 7.86 14.44 7.73
N LEU A 247 8.38 14.61 6.51
CA LEU A 247 9.09 15.82 6.10
C LEU A 247 8.18 17.06 6.16
N MET A 248 6.95 16.95 5.65
CA MET A 248 5.96 18.04 5.69
C MET A 248 5.61 18.43 7.12
N ALA A 249 5.28 17.47 7.98
CA ALA A 249 4.95 17.71 9.38
C ALA A 249 6.12 18.37 10.13
N GLY A 250 7.35 17.89 9.93
CA GLY A 250 8.56 18.43 10.54
C GLY A 250 8.86 19.86 10.09
N ARG A 251 8.82 20.13 8.78
CA ARG A 251 9.10 21.47 8.25
C ARG A 251 8.06 22.49 8.68
N THR A 252 6.77 22.14 8.62
CA THR A 252 5.67 23.06 8.98
C THR A 252 5.68 23.37 10.48
N LEU A 253 5.94 22.37 11.33
CA LEU A 253 6.12 22.59 12.77
C LEU A 253 7.33 23.50 13.06
N ALA A 254 8.44 23.31 12.36
CA ALA A 254 9.63 24.15 12.53
C ALA A 254 9.40 25.62 12.10
N SER A 255 8.60 25.83 11.05
CA SER A 255 8.15 27.17 10.59
C SER A 255 7.26 27.83 11.65
N GLU A 256 6.27 27.12 12.20
CA GLU A 256 5.44 27.64 13.30
C GLU A 256 6.27 28.05 14.53
N PHE A 257 7.31 27.28 14.89
CA PHE A 257 8.21 27.64 15.99
C PHE A 257 9.02 28.93 15.74
N LYS A 258 9.16 29.35 14.49
CA LYS A 258 9.77 30.65 14.12
C LYS A 258 8.74 31.79 14.08
N GLY A 259 7.47 31.51 14.38
CA GLY A 259 6.38 32.47 14.24
C GLY A 259 5.91 32.67 12.81
N GLU A 260 6.30 31.78 11.89
CA GLU A 260 5.86 31.79 10.50
C GLU A 260 4.50 31.09 10.36
N SER A 261 3.81 31.30 9.23
CA SER A 261 2.49 30.73 8.94
C SER A 261 2.55 29.79 7.74
N PRO A 262 2.91 28.51 7.95
CA PRO A 262 3.16 27.57 6.87
C PRO A 262 1.92 27.30 6.03
N GLN A 263 2.16 26.99 4.76
CA GLN A 263 1.13 26.56 3.82
C GLN A 263 1.38 25.11 3.39
N ALA A 264 0.30 24.40 3.06
CA ALA A 264 0.40 23.09 2.45
C ALA A 264 1.10 23.17 1.08
N PRO A 265 1.80 22.11 0.64
CA PRO A 265 2.44 22.10 -0.67
C PRO A 265 1.40 22.20 -1.79
N PRO A 266 1.77 22.77 -2.96
CA PRO A 266 0.83 22.98 -4.05
C PRO A 266 0.19 21.67 -4.54
N ALA A 267 -1.10 21.71 -4.85
CA ALA A 267 -1.95 20.58 -5.22
C ALA A 267 -1.48 19.81 -6.48
N GLU A 268 -0.72 20.47 -7.33
CA GLU A 268 -0.12 19.95 -8.56
C GLU A 268 1.08 19.04 -8.26
N THR A 269 1.66 19.13 -7.05
CA THR A 269 2.81 18.34 -6.63
C THR A 269 2.39 16.98 -6.08
N ALA A 270 3.31 16.02 -6.03
CA ALA A 270 3.07 14.73 -5.40
C ALA A 270 2.67 14.87 -3.92
N MET A 271 3.37 15.74 -3.18
CA MET A 271 3.08 16.01 -1.77
C MET A 271 1.72 16.69 -1.58
N GLY A 272 1.39 17.70 -2.39
CA GLY A 272 0.07 18.34 -2.35
C GLY A 272 -1.06 17.40 -2.77
N GLY A 273 -0.80 16.50 -3.74
CA GLY A 273 -1.74 15.43 -4.11
C GLY A 273 -2.06 14.49 -2.94
N LEU A 274 -1.05 14.11 -2.13
CA LEU A 274 -1.28 13.35 -0.89
C LEU A 274 -2.13 14.16 0.09
N ILE A 275 -1.79 15.42 0.37
CA ILE A 275 -2.58 16.27 1.28
C ILE A 275 -4.04 16.35 0.82
N ARG A 276 -4.29 16.56 -0.46
CA ARG A 276 -5.65 16.58 -1.01
C ARG A 276 -6.40 15.26 -0.82
N HIS A 277 -5.73 14.12 -1.00
CA HIS A 277 -6.33 12.81 -0.69
C HIS A 277 -6.74 12.74 0.79
N LEU A 278 -5.87 13.21 1.67
CA LEU A 278 -6.09 13.19 3.12
C LEU A 278 -7.17 14.16 3.59
N THR A 279 -7.40 15.29 2.92
CA THR A 279 -8.26 16.36 3.46
C THR A 279 -9.49 16.71 2.62
N GLU A 280 -9.51 16.39 1.32
CA GLU A 280 -10.62 16.75 0.41
C GLU A 280 -11.53 15.56 0.07
N ARG A 281 -11.17 14.33 0.44
CA ARG A 281 -12.00 13.14 0.19
C ARG A 281 -13.20 13.12 1.16
N PRO A 282 -14.32 12.50 0.78
CA PRO A 282 -15.37 12.20 1.75
C PRO A 282 -14.80 11.32 2.88
N ALA A 283 -15.16 11.65 4.13
CA ALA A 283 -14.75 10.86 5.29
C ALA A 283 -15.37 9.46 5.30
N ALA A 284 -16.60 9.33 4.79
CA ALA A 284 -17.28 8.05 4.64
C ALA A 284 -16.53 7.18 3.60
N GLY A 285 -16.11 5.99 4.01
CA GLY A 285 -15.36 5.07 3.14
C GLY A 285 -13.95 5.57 2.79
N PHE A 286 -13.35 6.45 3.60
CA PHE A 286 -11.97 6.84 3.42
C PHE A 286 -11.03 5.62 3.53
N GLN A 287 -10.07 5.55 2.61
CA GLN A 287 -9.09 4.48 2.52
C GLN A 287 -7.70 5.08 2.35
N PRO A 288 -6.65 4.39 2.83
CA PRO A 288 -5.30 4.84 2.61
C PRO A 288 -5.00 4.91 1.11
N SER A 289 -3.94 5.59 0.71
CA SER A 289 -3.49 5.53 -0.68
C SER A 289 -2.00 5.84 -0.79
N ASN A 290 -1.35 5.19 -1.76
CA ASN A 290 -0.06 5.63 -2.26
C ASN A 290 -0.24 6.79 -3.27
N ILE A 291 0.86 7.41 -3.69
CA ILE A 291 0.78 8.49 -4.67
C ILE A 291 0.44 7.95 -6.06
N THR A 292 -0.56 8.55 -6.70
CA THR A 292 -0.90 8.27 -8.11
C THR A 292 -1.12 9.56 -8.88
N TRP A 293 -0.98 9.48 -10.22
CA TRP A 293 -1.28 10.61 -11.11
C TRP A 293 -2.72 11.15 -10.98
N GLY A 294 -3.65 10.39 -10.41
CA GLY A 294 -5.02 10.84 -10.18
C GLY A 294 -5.18 11.78 -8.98
N LEU A 295 -4.21 11.77 -8.06
CA LEU A 295 -4.25 12.63 -6.86
C LEU A 295 -3.72 14.05 -7.15
N LEU A 296 -2.80 14.16 -8.10
CA LEU A 296 -2.25 15.45 -8.52
C LEU A 296 -3.33 16.26 -9.23
N ARG A 297 -3.43 17.55 -8.89
CA ARG A 297 -4.23 18.49 -9.68
C ARG A 297 -3.54 18.69 -11.03
N CYS A 298 -4.19 18.28 -12.12
CA CYS A 298 -3.71 18.57 -13.46
C CYS A 298 -4.21 19.96 -13.90
N PRO A 299 -3.31 20.93 -14.18
CA PRO A 299 -3.66 22.22 -14.79
C PRO A 299 -4.40 22.08 -16.12
N GLU A 300 -5.29 23.02 -16.44
CA GLU A 300 -6.18 22.94 -17.61
C GLU A 300 -5.45 22.97 -18.95
N ASP A 301 -4.38 23.76 -19.04
CA ASP A 301 -3.51 23.85 -20.21
C ASP A 301 -2.85 22.49 -20.52
N LEU A 302 -2.40 21.78 -19.48
CA LEU A 302 -1.82 20.44 -19.62
C LEU A 302 -2.88 19.37 -19.95
N ARG A 303 -4.14 19.54 -19.53
CA ARG A 303 -5.23 18.58 -19.88
C ARG A 303 -5.46 18.47 -21.38
N ARG A 304 -5.13 19.53 -22.15
CA ARG A 304 -5.29 19.56 -23.61
C ARG A 304 -4.30 18.64 -24.34
N ILE A 305 -3.21 18.25 -23.69
CA ILE A 305 -2.23 17.31 -24.25
C ILE A 305 -2.89 15.92 -24.37
N ARG A 306 -3.06 15.45 -25.61
CA ARG A 306 -3.71 14.16 -25.92
C ARG A 306 -2.85 12.97 -25.50
N SER A 307 -1.55 13.04 -25.71
CA SER A 307 -0.61 11.99 -25.33
C SER A 307 -0.50 11.89 -23.81
N LYS A 308 -0.94 10.77 -23.24
CA LYS A 308 -0.87 10.50 -21.79
C LYS A 308 0.57 10.55 -21.27
N ARG A 309 1.55 10.16 -22.09
CA ARG A 309 2.98 10.18 -21.74
C ARG A 309 3.50 11.62 -21.67
N GLU A 310 3.27 12.41 -22.71
CA GLU A 310 3.70 13.82 -22.75
C GLU A 310 3.03 14.63 -21.65
N ARG A 311 1.72 14.43 -21.43
CA ARG A 311 0.98 15.11 -20.37
C ARG A 311 1.53 14.79 -18.98
N ARG A 312 1.95 13.55 -18.73
CA ARG A 312 2.56 13.16 -17.44
C ARG A 312 3.96 13.76 -17.27
N ALA A 313 4.75 13.82 -18.35
CA ALA A 313 6.05 14.47 -18.33
C ALA A 313 5.93 15.97 -18.01
N ALA A 314 5.04 16.68 -18.71
CA ALA A 314 4.79 18.10 -18.46
C ALA A 314 4.24 18.38 -17.04
N GLN A 315 3.36 17.51 -16.53
CA GLN A 315 2.89 17.60 -15.13
C GLN A 315 4.03 17.39 -14.13
N ALA A 316 4.94 16.43 -14.37
CA ALA A 316 6.09 16.21 -13.50
C ALA A 316 7.01 17.43 -13.47
N GLU A 317 7.32 18.00 -14.63
CA GLU A 317 8.16 19.19 -14.75
C GLU A 317 7.56 20.36 -13.97
N ARG A 318 6.27 20.65 -14.19
CA ARG A 318 5.56 21.69 -13.45
C ARG A 318 5.50 21.42 -11.94
N ALA A 319 5.29 20.17 -11.53
CA ALA A 319 5.27 19.78 -10.13
C ALA A 319 6.62 20.01 -9.45
N LEU A 320 7.73 19.73 -10.16
CA LEU A 320 9.09 19.95 -9.65
C LEU A 320 9.42 21.44 -9.51
N GLU A 321 8.97 22.28 -10.44
CA GLU A 321 9.09 23.74 -10.32
C GLU A 321 8.31 24.26 -9.10
N LEU A 322 7.05 23.85 -8.95
CA LEU A 322 6.18 24.30 -7.88
C LEU A 322 6.66 23.86 -6.49
N ILE A 323 7.14 22.62 -6.35
CA ILE A 323 7.66 22.15 -5.06
C ILE A 323 9.00 22.83 -4.71
N GLY A 324 9.80 23.20 -5.71
CA GLY A 324 11.03 23.98 -5.50
C GLY A 324 10.76 25.39 -4.96
N GLY A 325 9.62 25.99 -5.33
CA GLY A 325 9.15 27.28 -4.83
C GLY A 325 8.33 27.21 -3.54
N TRP A 326 8.06 26.01 -3.00
CA TRP A 326 7.30 25.85 -1.76
C TRP A 326 8.14 26.29 -0.54
N GLY A 327 7.92 27.55 -0.15
CA GLY A 327 8.31 28.07 1.16
C GLY A 327 7.39 27.51 2.24
N VAL A 328 7.97 27.14 3.38
CA VAL A 328 7.26 26.70 4.58
C VAL A 328 7.17 27.87 5.52
#